data_AF-A0A3D2Q376-F1
#
_entry.id   AF-A0A3D2Q376-F1
#
_cell.length_a   1.000
_cell.length_b   1.000
_cell.length_c   1.000
_cell.angle_alpha   90.00
_cell.angle_beta   90.00
_cell.angle_gamma   90.00
#
_symmetry.space_group_name_H-M   'P 1'
#
loop_
_entity.id
_entity.type
_entity.pdbx_description
1 polymer ?
#
loop_
_entity_poly.entity_id
_entity_poly.type
_entity_poly.pdbx_seq_one_letter_code
_entity_poly.pdbx_strand_id
1 'polypeptide(L)'
;MYNVILGLLFLLILGVIVLQIFLQSKLQELNPLIRSVNDSIVNLNNTFQQLNFGLTSISKTQEKIEHSLREEIGKNREEITGSLNLFGGSVSARITEMASLQQNQLDGVLKQINALTQSNEQKLEAVRSTVEGNLRYLQENNAKKLEEMRATVDEKLHHTLEQRLGESFKLVSERLEQVYKGLGEMQTLAVGVGDLKKVLTNVKARGIFGEIQLGNILEEILIPEQYLKNVPTKKNSSEIVEYAV
;
A
#
# COMPACT_ATOMS: atom_id res chain seq x y z
N MET A 1 -29.25 -118.43 -121.49
CA MET A 1 -29.70 -117.87 -120.21
C MET A 1 -28.56 -117.61 -119.21
N TYR A 2 -27.54 -118.47 -119.13
CA TYR A 2 -26.44 -118.36 -118.14
C TYR A 2 -25.54 -117.10 -118.27
N ASN A 3 -25.16 -116.72 -119.50
CA ASN A 3 -24.26 -115.56 -119.73
C ASN A 3 -24.88 -114.20 -119.35
N VAL A 4 -26.20 -114.06 -119.38
CA VAL A 4 -26.90 -112.81 -119.03
C VAL A 4 -26.93 -112.62 -117.50
N ILE A 5 -27.11 -113.70 -116.74
CA ILE A 5 -27.08 -113.70 -115.29
C ILE A 5 -25.67 -113.37 -114.77
N LEU A 6 -24.63 -113.95 -115.39
CA LEU A 6 -23.23 -113.68 -115.01
C LEU A 6 -22.82 -112.22 -115.27
N GLY A 7 -23.27 -111.62 -116.38
CA GLY A 7 -23.03 -110.21 -116.69
C GLY A 7 -23.72 -109.23 -115.74
N LEU A 8 -24.96 -109.54 -115.32
CA LEU A 8 -25.68 -108.76 -114.31
C LEU A 8 -25.01 -108.86 -112.93
N LEU A 9 -24.53 -110.04 -112.55
CA LEU A 9 -23.80 -110.26 -111.29
C LEU A 9 -22.49 -109.47 -111.27
N PHE A 10 -21.77 -109.44 -112.39
CA PHE A 10 -20.55 -108.63 -112.54
C PHE A 10 -20.84 -107.13 -112.43
N LEU A 11 -21.89 -106.63 -113.07
CA LEU A 11 -22.32 -105.23 -112.96
C LEU A 11 -22.73 -104.83 -111.54
N LEU A 12 -23.38 -105.74 -110.81
CA LEU A 12 -23.80 -105.52 -109.42
C LEU A 12 -22.57 -105.45 -108.50
N ILE A 13 -21.62 -106.38 -108.66
CA ILE A 13 -20.34 -106.35 -107.94
C ILE A 13 -19.56 -105.07 -108.25
N LEU A 14 -19.50 -104.66 -109.52
CA LEU A 14 -18.79 -103.46 -109.93
C LEU A 14 -19.46 -102.19 -109.37
N GLY A 15 -20.80 -102.14 -109.34
CA GLY A 15 -21.56 -101.08 -108.70
C GLY A 15 -21.32 -100.99 -107.20
N VAL A 16 -21.24 -102.13 -106.51
CA VAL A 16 -20.89 -102.19 -105.08
C VAL A 16 -19.47 -101.71 -104.82
N ILE A 17 -18.50 -102.11 -105.66
CA ILE A 17 -17.11 -101.67 -105.55
C ILE A 17 -16.99 -100.15 -105.77
N VAL A 18 -17.64 -99.61 -106.80
CA VAL A 18 -17.65 -98.17 -107.06
C VAL A 18 -18.31 -97.41 -105.92
N LEU A 19 -19.43 -97.91 -105.38
CA LEU A 19 -20.08 -97.33 -104.21
C LEU A 19 -19.17 -97.37 -102.98
N GLN A 20 -18.42 -98.45 -102.79
CA GLN A 20 -17.48 -98.60 -101.66
C GLN A 20 -16.28 -97.66 -101.78
N ILE A 21 -15.71 -97.50 -102.98
CA ILE A 21 -14.65 -96.52 -103.25
C ILE A 21 -15.18 -95.10 -103.05
N PHE A 22 -16.40 -94.80 -103.50
CA PHE A 22 -17.02 -93.49 -103.31
C PHE A 22 -17.26 -93.18 -101.83
N LEU A 23 -17.74 -94.17 -101.05
CA LEU A 23 -17.88 -94.03 -99.59
C LEU A 23 -16.52 -93.84 -98.90
N GLN A 24 -15.48 -94.59 -99.32
CA GLN A 24 -14.14 -94.45 -98.77
C GLN A 24 -13.49 -93.11 -99.12
N SER A 25 -13.71 -92.59 -100.33
CA SER A 25 -13.24 -91.26 -100.75
C SER A 25 -13.88 -90.17 -99.92
N LYS A 26 -15.20 -90.23 -99.70
CA LYS A 26 -15.92 -89.30 -98.82
C LYS A 26 -15.45 -89.38 -97.37
N LEU A 27 -15.18 -90.59 -96.86
CA LEU A 27 -14.61 -90.79 -95.52
C LEU A 27 -13.18 -90.24 -95.41
N GLN A 28 -12.38 -90.32 -96.48
CA GLN A 28 -11.03 -89.73 -96.51
C GLN A 28 -11.06 -88.20 -96.49
N GLU A 29 -12.05 -87.55 -97.10
CA GLU A 29 -12.22 -86.09 -97.02
C GLU A 29 -12.64 -85.59 -95.62
N LEU A 30 -13.35 -86.41 -94.83
CA LEU A 30 -13.71 -86.08 -93.45
C LEU A 30 -12.57 -86.31 -92.44
N ASN A 31 -11.63 -87.21 -92.72
CA ASN A 31 -10.50 -87.50 -91.83
C ASN A 31 -9.64 -86.28 -91.42
N PRO A 32 -9.24 -85.35 -92.31
CA PRO A 32 -8.46 -84.18 -91.90
C PRO A 32 -9.24 -83.21 -91.00
N LEU A 33 -10.56 -83.07 -91.21
CA LEU A 33 -11.42 -82.25 -90.36
C LEU A 33 -11.58 -82.87 -88.96
N ILE A 34 -11.73 -84.19 -88.87
CA ILE A 34 -11.77 -84.90 -87.59
C ILE A 34 -10.44 -84.74 -86.84
N ARG A 35 -9.30 -84.80 -87.54
CA ARG A 35 -7.98 -84.59 -86.93
C ARG A 35 -7.79 -83.17 -86.41
N SER A 36 -8.13 -82.14 -87.21
CA SER A 36 -7.98 -80.74 -86.77
C SER A 36 -8.89 -80.38 -85.61
N VAL A 37 -10.11 -80.91 -85.58
CA VAL A 37 -11.02 -80.80 -84.43
C VAL A 37 -10.43 -81.48 -83.20
N ASN A 38 -9.88 -82.69 -83.35
CA ASN A 38 -9.26 -83.42 -82.25
C ASN A 38 -8.02 -82.68 -81.70
N ASP A 39 -7.17 -82.14 -82.57
CA ASP A 39 -6.00 -81.34 -82.17
C ASP A 39 -6.43 -80.05 -81.47
N SER A 40 -7.52 -79.41 -81.93
CA SER A 40 -8.09 -78.22 -81.28
C SER A 40 -8.66 -78.56 -79.89
N ILE A 41 -9.33 -79.70 -79.73
CA ILE A 41 -9.81 -80.19 -78.44
C ILE A 41 -8.63 -80.46 -77.49
N VAL A 42 -7.56 -81.09 -77.99
CA VAL A 42 -6.34 -81.34 -77.19
C VAL A 42 -5.69 -80.02 -76.77
N ASN A 43 -5.56 -79.05 -77.68
CA ASN A 43 -5.00 -77.73 -77.38
C ASN A 43 -5.87 -76.97 -76.38
N LEU A 44 -7.20 -77.01 -76.51
CA LEU A 44 -8.14 -76.42 -75.55
C LEU A 44 -8.06 -77.09 -74.18
N ASN A 45 -7.90 -78.41 -74.13
CA ASN A 45 -7.70 -79.12 -72.87
C ASN A 45 -6.39 -78.68 -72.22
N ASN A 46 -5.31 -78.53 -72.99
CA ASN A 46 -4.03 -78.06 -72.48
C ASN A 46 -4.10 -76.61 -71.95
N THR A 47 -4.78 -75.70 -72.66
CA THR A 47 -4.97 -74.32 -72.18
C THR A 47 -5.85 -74.27 -70.93
N PHE A 48 -6.89 -75.10 -70.85
CA PHE A 48 -7.74 -75.20 -69.66
C PHE A 48 -6.96 -75.73 -68.44
N GLN A 49 -6.08 -76.73 -68.64
CA GLN A 49 -5.19 -77.23 -67.59
C GLN A 49 -4.21 -76.15 -67.12
N GLN A 50 -3.62 -75.38 -68.03
CA GLN A 50 -2.75 -74.26 -67.70
C GLN A 50 -3.49 -73.16 -66.92
N LEU A 51 -4.72 -72.82 -67.32
CA LEU A 51 -5.57 -71.86 -66.62
C LEU A 51 -5.92 -72.33 -65.21
N ASN A 52 -6.31 -73.59 -65.03
CA ASN A 52 -6.60 -74.16 -63.71
C ASN A 52 -5.38 -74.13 -62.79
N PHE A 53 -4.20 -74.45 -63.34
CA PHE A 53 -2.95 -74.34 -62.60
C PHE A 53 -2.66 -72.89 -62.19
N GLY A 54 -2.82 -71.94 -63.12
CA GLY A 54 -2.70 -70.50 -62.85
C GLY A 54 -3.63 -70.03 -61.74
N LEU A 55 -4.92 -70.37 -61.81
CA LEU A 55 -5.93 -70.04 -60.79
C LEU A 55 -5.57 -70.62 -59.41
N THR A 56 -5.11 -71.88 -59.37
CA THR A 56 -4.68 -72.53 -58.13
C THR A 56 -3.46 -71.82 -57.53
N SER A 57 -2.51 -71.42 -58.37
CA SER A 57 -1.33 -70.67 -57.93
C SER A 57 -1.70 -69.28 -57.38
N ILE A 58 -2.64 -68.58 -58.04
CA ILE A 58 -3.16 -67.28 -57.61
C ILE A 58 -3.85 -67.41 -56.25
N SER A 59 -4.75 -68.39 -56.10
CA SER A 59 -5.43 -68.65 -54.81
C SER A 59 -4.43 -68.91 -53.68
N LYS A 60 -3.40 -69.72 -53.95
CA LYS A 60 -2.33 -69.98 -52.97
C LYS A 60 -1.50 -68.74 -52.64
N THR A 61 -1.25 -67.85 -53.61
CA THR A 61 -0.56 -66.57 -53.34
C THR A 61 -1.44 -65.61 -52.57
N GLN A 62 -2.75 -65.55 -52.83
CA GLN A 62 -3.70 -64.75 -52.05
C GLN A 62 -3.73 -65.19 -50.59
N GLU A 63 -3.82 -66.49 -50.33
CA GLU A 63 -3.79 -67.05 -48.97
C GLU A 63 -2.51 -66.68 -48.22
N LYS A 64 -1.35 -66.76 -48.89
CA LYS A 64 -0.07 -66.32 -48.32
C LYS A 64 -0.02 -64.83 -48.02
N ILE A 65 -0.58 -64.00 -48.91
CA ILE A 65 -0.66 -62.55 -48.69
C ILE A 65 -1.57 -62.25 -47.50
N GLU A 66 -2.73 -62.89 -47.40
CA GLU A 66 -3.63 -62.71 -46.25
C GLU A 66 -2.96 -63.12 -44.94
N HIS A 67 -2.24 -64.25 -44.92
CA HIS A 67 -1.52 -64.69 -43.74
C HIS A 67 -0.41 -63.70 -43.36
N SER A 68 0.40 -63.27 -44.32
CA SER A 68 1.47 -62.29 -44.09
C SER A 68 0.91 -60.95 -43.61
N LEU A 69 -0.21 -60.48 -44.17
CA LEU A 69 -0.89 -59.27 -43.72
C LEU A 69 -1.42 -59.40 -42.30
N ARG A 70 -2.04 -60.53 -41.94
CA ARG A 70 -2.52 -60.78 -40.56
C ARG A 70 -1.36 -60.80 -39.57
N GLU A 71 -0.23 -61.39 -39.95
CA GLU A 71 0.97 -61.43 -39.13
C GLU A 71 1.58 -60.03 -38.93
N GLU A 72 1.75 -59.26 -40.00
CA GLU A 72 2.25 -57.88 -39.96
C GLU A 72 1.33 -56.96 -39.14
N ILE A 73 0.01 -57.09 -39.30
CA ILE A 73 -0.96 -56.35 -38.47
C ILE A 73 -0.84 -56.73 -36.99
N GLY A 74 -0.63 -58.02 -36.70
CA GLY A 74 -0.40 -58.51 -35.34
C GLY A 74 0.84 -57.88 -34.71
N LYS A 75 1.98 -57.96 -35.42
CA LYS A 75 3.26 -57.37 -34.97
C LYS A 75 3.17 -55.87 -34.78
N ASN A 76 2.57 -55.15 -35.74
CA ASN A 76 2.41 -53.70 -35.65
C ASN A 76 1.50 -53.30 -34.46
N ARG A 77 0.43 -54.04 -34.20
CA ARG A 77 -0.40 -53.81 -33.00
C ARG A 77 0.37 -54.05 -31.70
N GLU A 78 1.21 -55.08 -31.65
CA GLU A 78 2.05 -55.36 -30.49
C GLU A 78 3.09 -54.26 -30.26
N GLU A 79 3.75 -53.80 -31.33
CA GLU A 79 4.72 -52.71 -31.29
C GLU A 79 4.08 -51.37 -30.88
N ILE A 80 2.90 -51.05 -31.41
CA ILE A 80 2.11 -49.87 -31.01
C ILE A 80 1.72 -49.97 -29.53
N THR A 81 1.25 -51.13 -29.08
CA THR A 81 0.86 -51.33 -27.67
C THR A 81 2.07 -51.21 -26.75
N GLY A 82 3.20 -51.78 -27.14
CA GLY A 82 4.48 -51.68 -26.42
C GLY A 82 4.97 -50.24 -26.33
N SER A 83 5.00 -49.51 -27.45
CA SER A 83 5.43 -48.11 -27.48
C SER A 83 4.49 -47.19 -26.69
N LEU A 84 3.18 -47.40 -26.75
CA LEU A 84 2.21 -46.66 -25.93
C LEU A 84 2.39 -46.93 -24.43
N ASN A 85 2.67 -48.17 -24.04
CA ASN A 85 2.94 -48.52 -22.64
C ASN A 85 4.24 -47.88 -22.14
N LEU A 86 5.31 -47.93 -22.95
CA LEU A 86 6.58 -47.27 -22.63
C LEU A 86 6.41 -45.76 -22.51
N PHE A 87 5.67 -45.15 -23.45
CA PHE A 87 5.34 -43.74 -23.40
C PHE A 87 4.54 -43.39 -22.14
N GLY A 88 3.48 -44.14 -21.83
CA GLY A 88 2.67 -43.97 -20.62
C GLY A 88 3.50 -44.07 -19.34
N GLY A 89 4.42 -45.05 -19.29
CA GLY A 89 5.37 -45.20 -18.19
C GLY A 89 6.32 -44.00 -18.07
N SER A 90 6.86 -43.50 -19.19
CA SER A 90 7.75 -42.34 -19.19
C SER A 90 7.04 -41.05 -18.74
N VAL A 91 5.80 -40.84 -19.17
CA VAL A 91 4.97 -39.70 -18.75
C VAL A 91 4.65 -39.80 -17.27
N SER A 92 4.27 -40.98 -16.78
CA SER A 92 3.99 -41.21 -15.36
C SER A 92 5.23 -40.98 -14.48
N ALA A 93 6.40 -41.46 -14.91
CA ALA A 93 7.66 -41.24 -14.23
C ALA A 93 7.99 -39.74 -14.16
N ARG A 94 7.83 -39.01 -15.27
CA ARG A 94 8.10 -37.56 -15.32
C ARG A 94 7.11 -36.74 -14.49
N ILE A 95 5.85 -37.15 -14.42
CA ILE A 95 4.85 -36.52 -13.51
C ILE A 95 5.27 -36.73 -12.05
N THR A 96 5.71 -37.94 -11.70
CA THR A 96 6.16 -38.25 -10.33
C THR A 96 7.41 -37.45 -9.95
N GLU A 97 8.38 -37.36 -10.87
CA GLU A 97 9.57 -36.53 -10.70
C GLU A 97 9.18 -35.05 -10.52
N MET A 98 8.30 -34.53 -11.37
CA MET A 98 7.82 -33.15 -11.26
C MET A 98 7.10 -32.89 -9.94
N ALA A 99 6.25 -33.82 -9.48
CA ALA A 99 5.59 -33.72 -8.18
C ALA A 99 6.60 -33.70 -7.02
N SER A 100 7.65 -34.52 -7.09
CA SER A 100 8.71 -34.54 -6.08
C SER A 100 9.52 -33.23 -6.07
N LEU A 101 9.86 -32.68 -7.24
CA LEU A 101 10.55 -31.39 -7.36
C LEU A 101 9.68 -30.25 -6.84
N GLN A 102 8.38 -30.27 -7.14
CA GLN A 102 7.43 -29.29 -6.63
C GLN A 102 7.32 -29.36 -5.11
N GLN A 103 7.24 -30.57 -4.52
CA GLN A 103 7.23 -30.75 -3.06
C GLN A 103 8.50 -30.18 -2.41
N ASN A 104 9.67 -30.50 -2.98
CA ASN A 104 10.95 -29.97 -2.47
C ASN A 104 11.03 -28.44 -2.57
N GLN A 105 10.50 -27.84 -3.64
CA GLN A 105 10.42 -26.38 -3.77
C GLN A 105 9.48 -25.78 -2.71
N LEU A 106 8.31 -26.37 -2.48
CA LEU A 106 7.38 -25.93 -1.45
C LEU A 106 8.00 -26.01 -0.05
N ASP A 107 8.71 -27.09 0.27
CA ASP A 107 9.42 -27.23 1.55
C ASP A 107 10.52 -26.17 1.70
N GLY A 108 11.23 -25.84 0.61
CA GLY A 108 12.20 -24.74 0.58
C GLY A 108 11.57 -23.38 0.86
N VAL A 109 10.42 -23.09 0.23
CA VAL A 109 9.65 -21.86 0.45
C VAL A 109 9.15 -21.78 1.89
N LEU A 110 8.62 -22.86 2.46
CA LEU A 110 8.17 -22.90 3.86
C LEU A 110 9.31 -22.63 4.83
N LYS A 111 10.50 -23.19 4.59
CA LYS A 111 11.69 -22.90 5.39
C LYS A 111 12.09 -21.42 5.31
N GLN A 112 12.05 -20.83 4.11
CA GLN A 112 12.38 -19.42 3.93
C GLN A 112 11.36 -18.51 4.60
N ILE A 113 10.06 -18.81 4.51
CA ILE A 113 9.00 -18.09 5.21
C ILE A 113 9.22 -18.15 6.72
N ASN A 114 9.50 -19.33 7.28
CA ASN A 114 9.75 -19.48 8.72
C ASN A 114 10.98 -18.69 9.16
N ALA A 115 12.07 -18.71 8.38
CA ALA A 115 13.27 -17.92 8.67
C ALA A 115 12.99 -16.40 8.62
N LEU A 116 12.21 -15.94 7.64
CA LEU A 116 11.79 -14.54 7.55
C LEU A 116 10.89 -14.14 8.72
N THR A 117 9.94 -14.98 9.11
CA THR A 117 9.07 -14.75 10.27
C THR A 117 9.88 -14.63 11.55
N GLN A 118 10.82 -15.56 11.79
CA GLN A 118 11.69 -15.52 12.96
C GLN A 118 12.60 -14.29 12.96
N SER A 119 13.18 -13.93 11.81
CA SER A 119 14.01 -12.72 11.69
C SER A 119 13.19 -11.44 11.92
N ASN A 120 11.96 -11.40 11.44
CA ASN A 120 11.06 -10.26 11.66
C ASN A 120 10.66 -10.15 13.14
N GLU A 121 10.35 -11.26 13.81
CA GLU A 121 10.05 -11.27 15.24
C GLU A 121 11.23 -10.73 16.06
N GLN A 122 12.45 -11.19 15.78
CA GLN A 122 13.66 -10.69 16.43
C GLN A 122 13.89 -9.18 16.18
N LYS A 123 13.69 -8.72 14.94
CA LYS A 123 13.84 -7.29 14.60
C LYS A 123 12.78 -6.43 15.27
N LEU A 124 11.53 -6.90 15.32
CA LEU A 124 10.45 -6.19 15.99
C LEU A 124 10.70 -6.09 17.50
N GLU A 125 11.20 -7.14 18.13
CA GLU A 125 11.57 -7.11 19.54
C GLU A 125 12.76 -6.16 19.80
N ALA A 126 13.76 -6.15 18.92
CA ALA A 126 14.87 -5.19 19.02
C ALA A 126 14.40 -3.73 18.87
N VAL A 127 13.47 -3.46 17.94
CA VAL A 127 12.85 -2.14 17.78
C VAL A 127 12.06 -1.77 19.03
N ARG A 128 11.24 -2.69 19.55
CA ARG A 128 10.48 -2.48 20.79
C ARG A 128 11.39 -2.14 21.96
N SER A 129 12.43 -2.92 22.19
CA SER A 129 13.40 -2.67 23.26
C SER A 129 14.11 -1.32 23.10
N THR A 130 14.47 -0.94 21.88
CA THR A 130 15.08 0.37 21.58
C THR A 130 14.12 1.52 21.88
N VAL A 131 12.85 1.39 21.47
CA VAL A 131 11.81 2.39 21.74
C VAL A 131 11.52 2.52 23.23
N GLU A 132 11.40 1.40 23.95
CA GLU A 132 11.22 1.39 25.41
C GLU A 132 12.40 2.08 26.12
N GLY A 133 13.64 1.80 25.68
CA GLY A 133 14.84 2.46 26.19
C GLY A 133 14.85 3.97 25.96
N ASN A 134 14.55 4.40 24.73
CA ASN A 134 14.47 5.82 24.38
C ASN A 134 13.36 6.55 25.14
N LEU A 135 12.20 5.90 25.35
CA LEU A 135 11.11 6.48 26.13
C LEU A 135 11.50 6.66 27.60
N ARG A 136 12.17 5.66 28.20
CA ARG A 136 12.70 5.79 29.58
C ARG A 136 13.72 6.93 29.67
N TYR A 137 14.68 6.99 28.74
CA TYR A 137 15.68 8.04 28.68
C TYR A 137 15.06 9.44 28.57
N LEU A 138 14.02 9.60 27.73
CA LEU A 138 13.27 10.85 27.58
C LEU A 138 12.49 11.20 28.85
N GLN A 139 11.85 10.22 29.49
CA GLN A 139 11.12 10.42 30.75
C GLN A 139 12.06 10.89 31.86
N GLU A 140 13.22 10.24 32.02
CA GLU A 140 14.23 10.60 33.00
C GLU A 140 14.83 11.99 32.74
N ASN A 141 15.16 12.31 31.49
CA ASN A 141 15.65 13.64 31.13
C ASN A 141 14.60 14.72 31.36
N ASN A 142 13.34 14.46 31.01
CA ASN A 142 12.26 15.42 31.25
C ASN A 142 12.02 15.64 32.74
N ALA A 143 12.03 14.57 33.55
CA ALA A 143 11.92 14.69 35.00
C ALA A 143 13.05 15.54 35.59
N LYS A 144 14.30 15.30 35.15
CA LYS A 144 15.46 16.11 35.55
C LYS A 144 15.30 17.57 35.11
N LYS A 145 14.88 17.82 33.87
CA LYS A 145 14.69 19.18 33.35
C LYS A 145 13.57 19.92 34.07
N LEU A 146 12.49 19.24 34.41
CA LEU A 146 11.39 19.78 35.21
C LEU A 146 11.89 20.17 36.60
N GLU A 147 12.72 19.35 37.24
CA GLU A 147 13.29 19.67 38.54
C GLU A 147 14.27 20.86 38.47
N GLU A 148 15.13 20.91 37.44
CA GLU A 148 15.98 22.08 37.17
C GLU A 148 15.15 23.36 36.97
N MET A 149 14.03 23.27 36.24
CA MET A 149 13.12 24.41 36.06
C MET A 149 12.45 24.81 37.37
N ARG A 150 12.00 23.86 38.20
CA ARG A 150 11.44 24.17 39.53
C ARG A 150 12.45 24.90 40.39
N ALA A 151 13.67 24.38 40.49
CA ALA A 151 14.74 25.01 41.26
C ALA A 151 15.04 26.43 40.75
N THR A 152 15.17 26.62 39.43
CA THR A 152 15.44 27.94 38.84
C THR A 152 14.28 28.91 39.04
N VAL A 153 13.04 28.44 38.91
CA VAL A 153 11.84 29.25 39.11
C VAL A 153 11.73 29.65 40.57
N ASP A 154 11.95 28.73 41.51
CA ASP A 154 11.93 29.03 42.94
C ASP A 154 13.01 30.03 43.33
N GLU A 155 14.24 29.86 42.84
CA GLU A 155 15.34 30.81 43.06
C GLU A 155 15.00 32.20 42.52
N LYS A 156 14.51 32.30 41.29
CA LYS A 156 14.12 33.59 40.68
C LYS A 156 12.91 34.21 41.35
N LEU A 157 11.92 33.41 41.72
CA LEU A 157 10.74 33.88 42.43
C LEU A 157 11.16 34.44 43.79
N HIS A 158 11.95 33.71 44.57
CA HIS A 158 12.44 34.14 45.86
C HIS A 158 13.24 35.44 45.76
N HIS A 159 14.23 35.49 44.85
CA HIS A 159 15.04 36.69 44.64
C HIS A 159 14.20 37.90 44.20
N THR A 160 13.26 37.71 43.26
CA THR A 160 12.41 38.81 42.76
C THR A 160 11.41 39.27 43.81
N LEU A 161 10.82 38.33 44.54
CA LEU A 161 9.83 38.61 45.57
C LEU A 161 10.48 39.34 46.74
N GLU A 162 11.64 38.90 47.22
CA GLU A 162 12.40 39.58 48.28
C GLU A 162 12.81 40.99 47.88
N GLN A 163 13.35 41.18 46.66
CA GLN A 163 13.72 42.51 46.19
C GLN A 163 12.52 43.44 46.09
N ARG A 164 11.43 43.02 45.44
CA ARG A 164 10.24 43.88 45.25
C ARG A 164 9.48 44.11 46.54
N LEU A 165 9.33 43.11 47.40
CA LEU A 165 8.70 43.29 48.71
C LEU A 165 9.57 44.22 49.56
N GLY A 166 10.90 44.03 49.59
CA GLY A 166 11.81 44.91 50.30
C GLY A 166 11.70 46.37 49.85
N GLU A 167 11.73 46.63 48.54
CA GLU A 167 11.54 47.97 47.99
C GLU A 167 10.15 48.54 48.31
N SER A 168 9.10 47.73 48.18
CA SER A 168 7.72 48.15 48.48
C SER A 168 7.54 48.48 49.97
N PHE A 169 8.08 47.65 50.87
CA PHE A 169 8.07 47.90 52.32
C PHE A 169 8.92 49.10 52.71
N LYS A 170 10.07 49.32 52.06
CA LYS A 170 10.90 50.51 52.27
C LYS A 170 10.15 51.78 51.87
N LEU A 171 9.53 51.78 50.69
CA LEU A 171 8.71 52.91 50.22
C LEU A 171 7.53 53.19 51.16
N VAL A 172 6.83 52.15 51.60
CA VAL A 172 5.72 52.28 52.56
C VAL A 172 6.23 52.83 53.89
N SER A 173 7.39 52.36 54.38
CA SER A 173 8.00 52.84 55.62
C SER A 173 8.42 54.31 55.52
N GLU A 174 9.05 54.72 54.42
CA GLU A 174 9.41 56.13 54.16
C GLU A 174 8.16 57.02 54.11
N ARG A 175 7.09 56.56 53.47
CA ARG A 175 5.80 57.28 53.43
C ARG A 175 5.18 57.39 54.82
N LEU A 176 5.21 56.33 55.62
CA LEU A 176 4.73 56.38 57.01
C LEU A 176 5.57 57.34 57.85
N GLU A 177 6.90 57.33 57.73
CA GLU A 177 7.77 58.28 58.45
C GLU A 177 7.48 59.73 58.07
N GLN A 178 7.29 60.01 56.77
CA GLN A 178 6.87 61.34 56.30
C GLN A 178 5.53 61.76 56.87
N VAL A 179 4.56 60.83 56.97
CA VAL A 179 3.26 61.10 57.59
C VAL A 179 3.43 61.39 59.09
N TYR A 180 4.28 60.65 59.81
CA TYR A 180 4.58 60.91 61.22
C TYR A 180 5.23 62.28 61.44
N LYS A 181 6.19 62.66 60.58
CA LYS A 181 6.79 64.00 60.60
C LYS A 181 5.75 65.08 60.30
N GLY A 182 4.93 64.89 59.26
CA GLY A 182 3.86 65.81 58.89
C GLY A 182 2.81 65.96 60.00
N LEU A 183 2.48 64.88 60.72
CA LEU A 183 1.59 64.94 61.88
C LEU A 183 2.23 65.72 63.04
N GLY A 184 3.54 65.56 63.27
CA GLY A 184 4.27 66.32 64.29
C GLY A 184 4.37 67.81 63.96
N GLU A 185 4.59 68.16 62.69
CA GLU A 185 4.55 69.53 62.20
C GLU A 185 3.14 70.12 62.30
N MET A 186 2.10 69.35 61.96
CA MET A 186 0.69 69.76 62.14
C MET A 186 0.31 69.93 63.62
N GLN A 187 0.84 69.09 64.52
CA GLN A 187 0.69 69.25 65.97
C GLN A 187 1.33 70.57 66.44
N THR A 188 2.46 70.95 65.86
CA THR A 188 3.15 72.22 66.14
C THR A 188 2.38 73.42 65.58
N LEU A 189 1.85 73.32 64.36
CA LEU A 189 0.99 74.34 63.74
C LEU A 189 -0.32 74.56 64.51
N ALA A 190 -0.92 73.50 65.05
CA ALA A 190 -2.11 73.60 65.88
C ALA A 190 -1.86 74.37 67.19
N VAL A 191 -0.64 74.33 67.73
CA VAL A 191 -0.23 75.17 68.88
C VAL A 191 -0.18 76.65 68.49
N GLY A 192 0.38 76.98 67.32
CA GLY A 192 0.48 78.37 66.83
C GLY A 192 -0.87 79.05 66.56
N VAL A 193 -1.89 78.31 66.12
CA VAL A 193 -3.26 78.83 65.95
C VAL A 193 -3.93 79.12 67.31
N GLY A 194 -3.51 78.44 68.39
CA GLY A 194 -3.96 78.71 69.76
C GLY A 194 -3.55 80.10 70.26
N ASP A 195 -2.38 80.58 69.87
CA ASP A 195 -1.89 81.92 70.23
C ASP A 195 -2.61 83.03 69.45
N LEU A 196 -2.95 82.80 68.18
CA LEU A 196 -3.82 83.70 67.41
C LEU A 196 -5.21 83.87 68.05
N LYS A 197 -5.79 82.78 68.58
CA LYS A 197 -7.06 82.85 69.33
C LYS A 197 -6.93 83.73 70.58
N LYS A 198 -5.79 83.69 71.29
CA LYS A 198 -5.53 84.54 72.47
C LYS A 198 -5.44 86.02 72.10
N VAL A 199 -4.81 86.34 70.97
CA VAL A 199 -4.72 87.73 70.48
C VAL A 199 -6.11 88.27 70.10
N LEU A 200 -6.97 87.45 69.50
CA LEU A 200 -8.33 87.86 69.11
C LEU A 200 -9.35 87.90 70.27
N THR A 201 -9.06 87.26 71.40
CA THR A 201 -9.94 87.28 72.59
C THR A 201 -9.61 88.41 73.56
N ASN A 202 -8.37 88.90 73.60
CA ASN A 202 -7.99 90.01 74.47
C ASN A 202 -8.41 91.36 73.86
N VAL A 203 -9.32 92.06 74.55
CA VAL A 203 -9.87 93.35 74.09
C VAL A 203 -8.77 94.39 73.83
N LYS A 204 -7.72 94.43 74.66
CA LYS A 204 -6.63 95.40 74.51
C LYS A 204 -5.73 95.06 73.32
N ALA A 205 -5.42 93.78 73.11
CA ALA A 205 -4.62 93.33 71.97
C ALA A 205 -5.35 93.53 70.64
N ARG A 206 -6.66 93.28 70.60
CA ARG A 206 -7.51 93.55 69.44
C ARG A 206 -7.63 95.04 69.11
N GLY A 207 -7.69 95.91 70.13
CA GLY A 207 -7.66 97.37 69.95
C GLY A 207 -6.36 97.84 69.29
N ILE A 208 -5.21 97.46 69.85
CA ILE A 208 -3.88 97.78 69.31
C ILE A 208 -3.72 97.22 67.89
N PHE A 209 -4.17 95.99 67.62
CA PHE A 209 -4.10 95.42 66.28
C PHE A 209 -4.99 96.16 65.28
N GLY A 210 -6.17 96.61 65.72
CA GLY A 210 -7.05 97.47 64.94
C GLY A 210 -6.42 98.82 64.62
N GLU A 211 -5.73 99.44 65.58
CA GLU A 211 -5.00 100.71 65.38
C GLU A 211 -3.82 100.56 64.42
N ILE A 212 -3.07 99.44 64.49
CA ILE A 212 -1.99 99.16 63.54
C ILE A 212 -2.55 98.93 62.14
N GLN A 213 -3.63 98.14 62.01
CA GLN A 213 -4.24 97.87 60.71
C GLN A 213 -4.86 99.15 60.13
N LEU A 214 -5.52 99.97 60.96
CA LEU A 214 -6.01 101.30 60.56
C LEU A 214 -4.85 102.21 60.11
N GLY A 215 -3.73 102.20 60.84
CA GLY A 215 -2.53 102.96 60.46
C GLY A 215 -1.98 102.57 59.10
N ASN A 216 -1.87 101.27 58.81
CA ASN A 216 -1.42 100.78 57.51
C ASN A 216 -2.41 101.16 56.39
N ILE A 217 -3.71 101.07 56.64
CA ILE A 217 -4.75 101.46 55.67
C ILE A 217 -4.71 102.97 55.41
N LEU A 218 -4.55 103.80 56.46
CA LEU A 218 -4.45 105.24 56.32
C LEU A 218 -3.17 105.65 55.57
N GLU A 219 -2.04 104.98 55.80
CA GLU A 219 -0.80 105.19 55.02
C GLU A 219 -0.93 104.80 53.56
N GLU A 220 -1.68 103.74 53.23
CA GLU A 220 -1.91 103.33 51.83
C GLU A 220 -2.88 104.25 51.09
N ILE A 221 -3.82 104.90 51.79
CA ILE A 221 -4.92 105.68 51.18
C ILE A 221 -4.68 107.20 51.18
N LEU A 222 -4.01 107.76 52.19
CA LEU A 222 -3.86 109.21 52.38
C LEU A 222 -2.40 109.67 52.28
N ILE A 223 -2.18 110.90 51.79
CA ILE A 223 -0.86 111.52 51.75
C ILE A 223 -0.47 111.94 53.18
N PRO A 224 0.81 111.82 53.64
CA PRO A 224 1.21 112.04 55.03
C PRO A 224 0.85 113.40 55.65
N GLU A 225 0.52 114.40 54.84
CA GLU A 225 0.11 115.74 55.29
C GLU A 225 -1.40 115.84 55.57
N GLN A 226 -2.20 114.88 55.08
CA GLN A 226 -3.66 114.86 55.18
C GLN A 226 -4.18 114.12 56.41
N TYR A 227 -3.30 113.54 57.21
CA TYR A 227 -3.67 112.98 58.50
C TYR A 227 -2.52 113.19 59.48
N LEU A 228 -2.85 113.27 60.76
CA LEU A 228 -1.91 113.48 61.83
C LEU A 228 -2.04 112.31 62.80
N LYS A 229 -0.90 111.81 63.28
CA LYS A 229 -0.86 110.76 64.30
C LYS A 229 -0.79 111.40 65.68
N ASN A 230 -1.48 110.82 66.65
CA ASN A 230 -1.42 111.19 68.07
C ASN A 230 -1.71 112.67 68.35
N VAL A 231 -2.88 113.15 67.93
CA VAL A 231 -3.26 114.56 68.08
C VAL A 231 -4.08 114.81 69.35
N PRO A 232 -3.74 115.84 70.16
CA PRO A 232 -4.60 116.29 71.25
C PRO A 232 -5.79 117.10 70.71
N THR A 233 -7.02 116.70 71.04
CA THR A 233 -8.25 117.27 70.43
C THR A 233 -8.74 118.58 71.08
N LYS A 234 -8.20 118.99 72.23
CA LYS A 234 -8.53 120.25 72.92
C LYS A 234 -7.29 120.92 73.52
N LYS A 235 -7.26 122.27 73.51
CA LYS A 235 -6.19 123.06 74.17
C LYS A 235 -6.21 122.79 75.68
N ASN A 236 -5.08 122.31 76.23
CA ASN A 236 -4.85 121.86 77.62
C ASN A 236 -5.56 120.55 78.07
N SER A 237 -5.77 119.56 77.18
CA SER A 237 -6.18 118.19 77.57
C SER A 237 -5.09 117.15 77.27
N SER A 238 -5.05 116.06 78.06
CA SER A 238 -4.15 114.90 77.88
C SER A 238 -4.77 113.77 77.05
N GLU A 239 -5.98 113.95 76.51
CA GLU A 239 -6.64 112.98 75.63
C GLU A 239 -6.13 113.13 74.20
N ILE A 240 -5.57 112.05 73.67
CA ILE A 240 -4.94 111.97 72.35
C ILE A 240 -5.74 110.97 71.53
N VAL A 241 -5.99 111.28 70.26
CA VAL A 241 -6.55 110.33 69.29
C VAL A 241 -5.41 109.79 68.44
N GLU A 242 -5.33 108.47 68.25
CA GLU A 242 -4.19 107.83 67.56
C GLU A 242 -4.03 108.34 66.11
N TYR A 243 -5.15 108.58 65.41
CA TYR A 243 -5.16 109.12 64.06
C TYR A 243 -6.27 110.17 63.91
N ALA A 244 -5.90 111.37 63.46
CA ALA A 244 -6.81 112.46 63.09
C ALA A 244 -6.66 112.72 61.59
N VAL A 245 -7.74 112.51 60.83
CA VAL A 245 -7.81 112.73 59.38
C VAL A 245 -8.55 114.04 59.12
#